data_AF-A0A3C0BSQ0-F1
#
_entry.id   AF-A0A3C0BSQ0-F1
#
_cell.length_a   1.000
_cell.length_b   1.000
_cell.length_c   1.000
_cell.angle_alpha   90.00
_cell.angle_beta   90.00
_cell.angle_gamma   90.00
#
_symmetry.space_group_name_H-M   'P 1'
#
loop_
_entity.id
_entity.type
_entity.pdbx_description
1 polymer ?
#
loop_
_entity_poly.entity_id
_entity_poly.type
_entity_poly.pdbx_seq_one_letter_code
_entity_poly.pdbx_strand_id
1 'polypeptide(L)'
;MLRRFGLALLAIASLAGGARAQSVDVPKPYAIPLPPMSEPRWELGARYWWSDGKTSFNFTSSKIDPLLGNPTSKLTYDGTNGNSAEFVWRAKNESNTFAKGFVGGGWLNGGTLDDQDFLAGQVKFSDTSSKIGGNSLLYGTIDVGQDFTLLDRAMKVTFGPFVGFNFWQETATAFGARCNRDDVDGAVCGPPGFIAVPFSTKAIQNEPNWASLRLGGELRVKLWDRLSLIADAAALPVAYV
;
A
#
# COMPACT_ATOMS: atom_id res chain seq x y z
N MET A 1 41.89 -87.89 -14.53
CA MET A 1 43.37 -87.78 -14.57
C MET A 1 43.79 -87.91 -16.03
N LEU A 2 44.82 -87.16 -16.46
CA LEU A 2 45.35 -86.96 -17.84
C LEU A 2 44.66 -85.83 -18.62
N ARG A 3 45.30 -84.66 -18.83
CA ARG A 3 46.50 -84.32 -19.65
C ARG A 3 46.23 -84.30 -21.17
N ARG A 4 46.18 -83.05 -21.67
CA ARG A 4 46.89 -82.48 -22.85
C ARG A 4 46.54 -82.93 -24.28
N PHE A 5 46.57 -81.90 -25.15
CA PHE A 5 46.70 -81.86 -26.61
C PHE A 5 45.50 -82.41 -27.39
N GLY A 6 44.97 -81.76 -28.43
CA GLY A 6 45.44 -80.64 -29.25
C GLY A 6 44.87 -80.85 -30.66
N LEU A 7 44.78 -79.77 -31.44
CA LEU A 7 44.25 -79.61 -32.80
C LEU A 7 42.72 -79.52 -32.94
N ALA A 8 42.15 -78.71 -33.82
CA ALA A 8 42.46 -77.42 -34.47
C ALA A 8 41.38 -77.31 -35.56
N LEU A 9 40.56 -76.26 -35.57
CA LEU A 9 39.75 -75.93 -36.74
C LEU A 9 39.74 -74.41 -36.95
N LEU A 10 40.19 -74.01 -38.14
CA LEU A 10 40.16 -72.65 -38.67
C LEU A 10 38.71 -72.16 -38.86
N ALA A 11 38.44 -70.90 -38.53
CA ALA A 11 37.33 -70.14 -39.10
C ALA A 11 37.68 -68.64 -39.21
N ILE A 12 38.08 -68.27 -40.42
CA ILE A 12 37.74 -67.08 -41.23
C ILE A 12 37.43 -65.76 -40.49
N ALA A 13 38.25 -64.76 -40.82
CA ALA A 13 38.16 -63.36 -40.41
C ALA A 13 36.94 -62.64 -41.00
N SER A 14 36.28 -61.84 -40.16
CA SER A 14 35.37 -60.76 -40.57
C SER A 14 35.96 -59.42 -40.11
N LEU A 15 36.25 -58.53 -41.06
CA LEU A 15 36.73 -57.18 -40.82
C LEU A 15 35.54 -56.29 -40.42
N ALA A 16 35.40 -56.00 -39.13
CA ALA A 16 34.52 -54.94 -38.64
C ALA A 16 35.35 -53.65 -38.49
N GLY A 17 35.09 -52.67 -39.35
CA GLY A 17 35.62 -51.31 -39.23
C GLY A 17 34.97 -50.59 -38.04
N GLY A 18 35.71 -50.45 -36.94
CA GLY A 18 35.28 -49.68 -35.78
C GLY A 18 35.63 -48.20 -35.94
N ALA A 19 34.63 -47.35 -36.17
CA ALA A 19 34.77 -45.92 -36.00
C ALA A 19 34.92 -45.62 -34.49
N ARG A 20 36.08 -45.11 -34.07
CA ARG A 20 36.27 -44.63 -32.70
C ARG A 20 35.68 -43.22 -32.57
N ALA A 21 34.56 -43.11 -31.87
CA ALA A 21 34.08 -41.81 -31.39
C ALA A 21 35.09 -41.27 -30.35
N GLN A 22 35.78 -40.18 -30.67
CA GLN A 22 36.51 -39.41 -29.68
C GLN A 22 35.51 -38.51 -28.96
N SER A 23 35.23 -38.80 -27.69
CA SER A 23 34.51 -37.89 -26.81
C SER A 23 35.43 -36.72 -26.46
N VAL A 24 35.07 -35.52 -26.90
CA VAL A 24 35.69 -34.28 -26.43
C VAL A 24 35.09 -33.97 -25.06
N ASP A 25 35.89 -34.06 -24.00
CA ASP A 25 35.48 -33.60 -22.66
C ASP A 25 35.33 -32.09 -22.67
N VAL A 26 34.09 -31.62 -22.65
CA VAL A 26 33.77 -30.20 -22.46
C VAL A 26 34.12 -29.82 -21.02
N PRO A 27 35.00 -28.83 -20.78
CA PRO A 27 35.32 -28.39 -19.42
C PRO A 27 34.02 -28.00 -18.70
N LYS A 28 33.78 -28.58 -17.53
CA LYS A 28 32.63 -28.20 -16.70
C LYS A 28 32.72 -26.69 -16.45
N PRO A 29 31.66 -25.90 -16.74
CA PRO A 29 31.66 -24.48 -16.43
C PRO A 29 31.92 -24.35 -14.93
N TYR A 30 32.98 -23.64 -14.56
CA TYR A 30 33.22 -23.29 -13.18
C TYR A 30 32.08 -22.37 -12.75
N ALA A 31 31.35 -22.75 -11.70
CA ALA A 31 30.37 -21.86 -11.10
C ALA A 31 31.14 -20.65 -10.57
N ILE A 32 30.95 -19.48 -11.18
CA ILE A 32 31.41 -18.21 -10.61
C ILE A 32 30.64 -18.08 -9.29
N PRO A 33 31.32 -18.13 -8.12
CA PRO A 33 30.64 -17.90 -6.86
C PRO A 33 29.99 -16.53 -6.96
N LEU A 34 28.68 -16.45 -6.69
CA LEU A 34 28.05 -15.15 -6.53
C LEU A 34 28.87 -14.39 -5.48
N PRO A 35 29.23 -13.11 -5.72
CA PRO A 35 29.91 -12.34 -4.71
C PRO A 35 29.10 -12.45 -3.41
N PRO A 36 29.77 -12.64 -2.25
CA PRO A 36 29.05 -12.76 -0.99
C PRO A 36 28.11 -11.58 -0.86
N MET A 37 26.79 -11.84 -0.88
CA MET A 37 25.82 -10.80 -0.58
C MET A 37 26.01 -10.48 0.90
N SER A 38 26.56 -9.30 1.16
CA SER A 38 26.60 -8.74 2.50
C SER A 38 25.17 -8.65 3.04
N GLU A 39 24.99 -9.07 4.28
CA GLU A 39 23.69 -9.01 4.94
C GLU A 39 23.21 -7.55 4.99
N PRO A 40 21.97 -7.26 4.60
CA PRO A 40 21.44 -5.90 4.67
C PRO A 40 21.39 -5.43 6.13
N ARG A 41 21.68 -4.15 6.35
CA ARG A 41 21.51 -3.50 7.65
C ARG A 41 20.03 -3.19 7.85
N TRP A 42 19.45 -3.76 8.89
CA TRP A 42 18.04 -3.60 9.23
C TRP A 42 17.85 -2.56 10.33
N GLU A 43 16.81 -1.75 10.16
CA GLU A 43 16.20 -0.92 11.19
C GLU A 43 14.74 -1.34 11.30
N LEU A 44 14.32 -1.74 12.49
CA LEU A 44 12.95 -2.19 12.76
C LEU A 44 12.38 -1.35 13.89
N GLY A 45 11.09 -1.06 13.84
CA GLY A 45 10.39 -0.29 14.86
C GLY A 45 8.91 -0.60 14.89
N ALA A 46 8.28 -0.20 16.00
CA ALA A 46 6.84 -0.18 16.11
C ALA A 46 6.43 1.17 16.70
N ARG A 47 5.26 1.67 16.29
CA ARG A 47 4.68 2.89 16.85
C ARG A 47 3.17 2.79 16.93
N TYR A 48 2.62 3.55 17.86
CA TYR A 48 1.19 3.81 17.91
C TYR A 48 0.91 5.11 17.17
N TRP A 49 -0.14 5.10 16.34
CA TRP A 49 -0.57 6.25 15.56
C TRP A 49 -2.03 6.55 15.86
N TRP A 50 -2.24 7.74 16.41
CA TRP A 50 -3.55 8.36 16.58
C TRP A 50 -3.78 9.38 15.47
N SER A 51 -4.98 9.37 14.89
CA SER A 51 -5.33 10.23 13.74
C SER A 51 -6.74 10.76 13.87
N ASP A 52 -6.98 11.87 13.16
CA ASP A 52 -8.30 12.45 12.92
C ASP A 52 -8.42 12.70 11.41
N GLY A 53 -9.58 12.37 10.85
CA GLY A 53 -9.77 12.31 9.40
C GLY A 53 -11.08 12.92 8.94
N LYS A 54 -11.06 13.34 7.67
CA LYS A 54 -12.22 13.81 6.94
C LYS A 54 -12.14 13.32 5.49
N THR A 55 -13.20 12.67 5.02
CA THR A 55 -13.32 12.18 3.65
C THR A 55 -14.63 12.68 3.04
N SER A 56 -14.61 13.10 1.78
CA SER A 56 -15.82 13.57 1.09
C SER A 56 -15.97 12.90 -0.27
N PHE A 57 -17.17 12.42 -0.57
CA PHE A 57 -17.55 11.83 -1.85
C PHE A 57 -18.60 12.70 -2.51
N ASN A 58 -18.31 13.12 -3.74
CA ASN A 58 -19.17 13.99 -4.53
C ASN A 58 -19.73 13.21 -5.71
N PHE A 59 -21.06 13.10 -5.80
CA PHE A 59 -21.74 12.45 -6.91
C PHE A 59 -22.34 13.52 -7.82
N THR A 60 -22.12 13.42 -9.12
CA THR A 60 -22.60 14.41 -10.10
C THR A 60 -23.49 13.75 -11.14
N SER A 61 -24.78 14.09 -11.10
CA SER A 61 -25.81 13.61 -12.02
C SER A 61 -26.39 14.73 -12.89
N SER A 62 -25.86 15.96 -12.79
CA SER A 62 -26.34 17.12 -13.55
C SER A 62 -26.22 17.00 -15.07
N LYS A 63 -25.42 16.04 -15.56
CA LYS A 63 -25.33 15.70 -16.99
C LYS A 63 -26.52 14.87 -17.49
N ILE A 64 -27.19 14.16 -16.57
CA ILE A 64 -28.35 13.30 -16.86
C ILE A 64 -29.63 14.11 -16.66
N ASP A 65 -29.70 14.89 -15.58
CA ASP A 65 -30.83 15.77 -15.28
C ASP A 65 -30.32 17.19 -14.94
N PRO A 66 -30.60 18.20 -15.78
CA PRO A 66 -30.16 19.57 -15.54
C PRO A 66 -30.83 20.23 -14.33
N LEU A 67 -31.86 19.62 -13.73
CA LEU A 67 -32.47 20.08 -12.49
C LEU A 67 -31.65 19.72 -11.23
N LEU A 68 -30.58 18.92 -11.38
CA LEU A 68 -29.71 18.51 -10.29
C LEU A 68 -28.45 19.37 -10.18
N GLY A 69 -27.93 19.51 -8.96
CA GLY A 69 -26.70 20.24 -8.67
C GLY A 69 -25.44 19.54 -9.20
N ASN A 70 -24.32 20.26 -9.17
CA ASN A 70 -22.96 19.75 -9.39
C ASN A 70 -22.00 20.17 -8.24
N PRO A 71 -21.74 19.30 -7.25
CA PRO A 71 -22.27 17.94 -7.14
C PRO A 71 -23.77 17.91 -6.87
N THR A 72 -24.40 16.80 -7.23
CA THR A 72 -25.81 16.49 -6.95
C THR A 72 -25.98 16.01 -5.52
N SER A 73 -25.05 15.20 -5.04
CA SER A 73 -25.02 14.69 -3.68
C SER A 73 -23.60 14.72 -3.15
N LYS A 74 -23.44 15.03 -1.86
CA LYS A 74 -22.17 15.10 -1.16
C LYS A 74 -22.27 14.35 0.16
N LEU A 75 -21.50 13.28 0.28
CA LEU A 75 -21.30 12.54 1.52
C LEU A 75 -20.02 13.01 2.19
N THR A 76 -20.12 13.57 3.39
CA THR A 76 -18.98 14.04 4.18
C THR A 76 -18.85 13.21 5.45
N TYR A 77 -17.79 12.42 5.53
CA TYR A 77 -17.37 11.73 6.74
C TYR A 77 -16.41 12.65 7.49
N ASP A 78 -16.75 13.08 8.70
CA ASP A 78 -15.96 14.06 9.47
C ASP A 78 -15.76 13.61 10.92
N GLY A 79 -14.67 14.10 11.53
CA GLY A 79 -14.28 13.79 12.90
C GLY A 79 -14.08 12.30 13.16
N THR A 80 -13.56 11.56 12.18
CA THR A 80 -13.27 10.12 12.33
C THR A 80 -11.92 9.95 13.01
N ASN A 81 -11.92 9.42 14.23
CA ASN A 81 -10.68 9.23 14.99
C ASN A 81 -10.12 7.81 14.78
N GLY A 82 -8.91 7.72 14.23
CA GLY A 82 -8.21 6.46 14.00
C GLY A 82 -7.21 6.13 15.11
N ASN A 83 -7.21 4.88 15.55
CA ASN A 83 -6.22 4.30 16.46
C ASN A 83 -5.56 3.13 15.76
N SER A 84 -4.24 3.15 15.62
CA SER A 84 -3.53 2.10 14.90
C SER A 84 -2.17 1.79 15.49
N ALA A 85 -1.73 0.56 15.27
CA ALA A 85 -0.36 0.12 15.50
C ALA A 85 0.32 -0.03 14.15
N GLU A 86 1.55 0.46 14.07
CA GLU A 86 2.38 0.38 12.88
C GLU A 86 3.66 -0.38 13.15
N PHE A 87 4.01 -1.28 12.23
CA PHE A 87 5.34 -1.86 12.13
C PHE A 87 6.12 -1.13 11.04
N VAL A 88 7.28 -0.59 11.39
CA VAL A 88 8.14 0.22 10.52
C VAL A 88 9.44 -0.54 10.28
N TRP A 89 9.94 -0.50 9.05
CA TRP A 89 11.17 -1.17 8.69
C TRP A 89 11.97 -0.39 7.65
N ARG A 90 13.28 -0.62 7.65
CA ARG A 90 14.20 -0.21 6.60
C ARG A 90 15.36 -1.19 6.51
N ALA A 91 15.68 -1.60 5.30
CA ALA A 91 16.83 -2.42 4.98
C ALA A 91 17.74 -1.64 4.04
N LYS A 92 19.05 -1.66 4.30
CA LYS A 92 20.05 -1.04 3.42
C LYS A 92 21.20 -1.98 3.14
N ASN A 93 21.56 -2.14 1.86
CA ASN A 93 22.72 -2.92 1.44
C ASN A 93 24.03 -2.08 1.47
N GLU A 94 25.17 -2.71 1.14
CA GLU A 94 26.47 -2.02 1.03
C GLU A 94 26.54 -1.03 -0.14
N SER A 95 25.77 -1.27 -1.20
CA SER A 95 25.64 -0.34 -2.32
C SER A 95 24.85 0.92 -1.96
N ASN A 96 24.41 1.07 -0.70
CA ASN A 96 23.56 2.15 -0.19
C ASN A 96 22.16 2.20 -0.80
N THR A 97 21.76 1.16 -1.54
CA THR A 97 20.36 0.95 -1.93
C THR A 97 19.57 0.55 -0.70
N PHE A 98 18.40 1.13 -0.54
CA PHE A 98 17.50 0.83 0.57
C PHE A 98 16.12 0.44 0.08
N ALA A 99 15.46 -0.37 0.91
CA ALA A 99 14.02 -0.55 0.88
C ALA A 99 13.48 -0.17 2.27
N LYS A 100 12.36 0.53 2.31
CA LYS A 100 11.72 0.93 3.57
C LYS A 100 10.21 0.89 3.44
N GLY A 101 9.55 0.93 4.58
CA GLY A 101 8.11 1.02 4.60
C GLY A 101 7.56 0.89 5.99
N PHE A 102 6.23 0.87 6.04
CA PHE A 102 5.51 0.49 7.23
C PHE A 102 4.18 -0.16 6.85
N VAL A 103 3.65 -0.97 7.75
CA VAL A 103 2.28 -1.48 7.68
C VAL A 103 1.56 -1.11 8.97
N GLY A 104 0.39 -0.51 8.81
CA GLY A 104 -0.45 -0.01 9.88
C GLY A 104 -1.82 -0.67 9.83
N GLY A 105 -2.33 -1.03 10.99
CA GLY A 105 -3.68 -1.59 11.13
C GLY A 105 -4.32 -1.10 12.41
N GLY A 106 -5.64 -0.91 12.37
CA GLY A 106 -6.35 -0.34 13.49
C GLY A 106 -7.84 -0.21 13.29
N TRP A 107 -8.43 0.66 14.11
CA TRP A 107 -9.85 0.94 14.08
C TRP A 107 -10.14 2.43 14.06
N LEU A 108 -11.23 2.77 13.39
CA LEU A 108 -11.83 4.10 13.40
C LEU A 108 -12.91 4.15 14.48
N ASN A 109 -13.06 5.29 15.13
CA ASN A 109 -14.06 5.54 16.17
C ASN A 109 -14.70 6.90 15.96
N GLY A 110 -16.00 6.96 16.27
CA GLY A 110 -16.75 8.21 16.26
C GLY A 110 -16.86 8.83 14.86
N GLY A 111 -17.20 10.10 14.84
CA GLY A 111 -17.46 10.87 13.64
C GLY A 111 -18.94 10.92 13.23
N THR A 112 -19.20 11.76 12.25
CA THR A 112 -20.52 11.93 11.62
C THR A 112 -20.42 11.74 10.12
N LEU A 113 -21.50 11.24 9.53
CA LEU A 113 -21.71 11.28 8.10
C LEU A 113 -22.80 12.31 7.84
N ASP A 114 -22.45 13.37 7.12
CA ASP A 114 -23.41 14.35 6.59
C ASP A 114 -23.67 14.05 5.12
N ASP A 115 -24.94 13.83 4.77
CA ASP A 115 -25.42 13.57 3.42
C ASP A 115 -26.24 14.77 2.94
N GLN A 116 -25.72 15.48 1.95
CA GLN A 116 -26.29 16.70 1.41
C GLN A 116 -26.63 16.55 -0.06
N ASP A 117 -27.90 16.80 -0.42
CA ASP A 117 -28.35 16.74 -1.81
C ASP A 117 -28.79 18.10 -2.34
N PHE A 118 -28.48 18.35 -3.60
CA PHE A 118 -28.59 19.65 -4.25
C PHE A 118 -29.36 19.57 -5.57
N LEU A 119 -30.26 20.53 -5.75
CA LEU A 119 -30.88 20.86 -7.04
C LEU A 119 -29.98 21.84 -7.83
N ALA A 120 -30.41 22.15 -9.05
CA ALA A 120 -29.80 23.15 -9.90
C ALA A 120 -29.64 24.50 -9.17
N GLY A 121 -28.57 25.22 -9.49
CA GLY A 121 -28.20 26.43 -8.76
C GLY A 121 -27.61 26.17 -7.36
N GLN A 122 -27.29 24.92 -7.02
CA GLN A 122 -26.76 24.52 -5.70
C GLN A 122 -27.74 24.79 -4.56
N VAL A 123 -29.05 24.71 -4.83
CA VAL A 123 -30.09 24.79 -3.82
C VAL A 123 -30.13 23.44 -3.09
N LYS A 124 -29.74 23.43 -1.81
CA LYS A 124 -29.75 22.22 -0.98
C LYS A 124 -31.20 21.84 -0.64
N PHE A 125 -31.61 20.62 -0.97
CA PHE A 125 -32.99 20.15 -0.75
C PHE A 125 -33.09 18.99 0.26
N SER A 126 -31.97 18.38 0.63
CA SER A 126 -31.89 17.34 1.64
C SER A 126 -30.57 17.47 2.38
N ASP A 127 -30.61 17.29 3.70
CA ASP A 127 -29.45 17.28 4.58
C ASP A 127 -29.76 16.32 5.72
N THR A 128 -28.99 15.25 5.81
CA THR A 128 -29.13 14.27 6.89
C THR A 128 -27.81 13.99 7.58
N SER A 129 -27.88 13.75 8.88
CA SER A 129 -26.74 13.35 9.70
C SER A 129 -26.90 11.94 10.23
N SER A 130 -25.82 11.17 10.13
CA SER A 130 -25.70 9.81 10.65
C SER A 130 -24.50 9.72 11.58
N LYS A 131 -24.57 8.81 12.56
CA LYS A 131 -23.44 8.57 13.47
C LYS A 131 -22.52 7.52 12.88
N ILE A 132 -21.23 7.79 12.81
CA ILE A 132 -20.26 6.75 12.43
C ILE A 132 -20.00 5.87 13.65
N GLY A 133 -20.33 4.59 13.51
CA GLY A 133 -19.99 3.53 14.45
C GLY A 133 -18.68 2.89 14.01
N GLY A 134 -17.77 2.70 14.96
CA GLY A 134 -16.37 2.36 14.69
C GLY A 134 -16.16 1.16 13.79
N ASN A 135 -14.99 1.12 13.16
CA ASN A 135 -14.77 0.29 11.98
C ASN A 135 -13.26 0.05 11.73
N SER A 136 -12.85 -0.52 10.59
CA SER A 136 -11.46 -0.92 10.34
C SER A 136 -10.63 0.08 9.53
N LEU A 137 -9.32 0.08 9.79
CA LEU A 137 -8.30 0.81 9.06
C LEU A 137 -7.12 -0.12 8.75
N LEU A 138 -6.68 -0.16 7.49
CA LEU A 138 -5.49 -0.88 7.02
C LEU A 138 -4.73 -0.03 6.01
N TYR A 139 -3.44 0.19 6.22
CA TYR A 139 -2.64 1.03 5.35
C TYR A 139 -1.16 0.66 5.42
N GLY A 140 -0.38 1.14 4.46
CA GLY A 140 1.05 0.92 4.47
C GLY A 140 1.75 1.46 3.23
N THR A 141 3.07 1.46 3.31
CA THR A 141 3.93 1.89 2.21
C THR A 141 5.09 0.92 2.02
N ILE A 142 5.58 0.89 0.78
CA ILE A 142 6.86 0.27 0.44
C ILE A 142 7.58 1.19 -0.56
N ASP A 143 8.78 1.61 -0.20
CA ASP A 143 9.61 2.54 -0.97
C ASP A 143 10.98 1.92 -1.20
N VAL A 144 11.53 2.06 -2.41
CA VAL A 144 12.88 1.63 -2.78
C VAL A 144 13.65 2.84 -3.29
N GLY A 145 14.88 2.99 -2.82
CA GLY A 145 15.69 4.18 -3.11
C GLY A 145 17.18 3.95 -2.91
N GLN A 146 17.93 5.04 -2.99
CA GLN A 146 19.39 5.03 -2.95
C GLN A 146 19.89 6.15 -2.03
N ASP A 147 20.70 5.82 -1.02
CA ASP A 147 21.27 6.81 -0.10
C ASP A 147 22.48 7.52 -0.73
N PHE A 148 22.47 8.86 -0.66
CA PHE A 148 23.59 9.73 -0.99
C PHE A 148 24.01 10.52 0.25
N THR A 149 25.24 10.34 0.71
CA THR A 149 25.79 11.13 1.82
C THR A 149 26.17 12.51 1.30
N LEU A 150 25.45 13.54 1.77
CA LEU A 150 25.68 14.93 1.40
C LEU A 150 26.77 15.59 2.25
N LEU A 151 26.83 15.21 3.53
CA LEU A 151 27.82 15.71 4.50
C LEU A 151 28.20 14.59 5.47
N ASP A 152 29.49 14.44 5.79
CA ASP A 152 30.00 13.41 6.70
C ASP A 152 31.08 13.99 7.65
N ARG A 153 30.89 15.25 8.08
CA ARG A 153 31.82 15.95 8.98
C ARG A 153 31.29 15.93 10.41
N ALA A 154 31.04 17.10 11.00
CA ALA A 154 30.51 17.26 12.35
C ALA A 154 29.09 16.66 12.50
N MET A 155 28.33 16.60 11.41
CA MET A 155 27.05 15.91 11.33
C MET A 155 27.03 15.06 10.05
N LYS A 156 26.33 13.93 10.12
CA LYS A 156 26.11 13.08 8.96
C LYS A 156 24.74 13.36 8.37
N VAL A 157 24.72 13.82 7.13
CA VAL A 157 23.51 14.12 6.36
C VAL A 157 23.44 13.17 5.17
N THR A 158 22.34 12.45 5.06
CA THR A 158 22.07 11.51 3.97
C THR A 158 20.74 11.85 3.34
N PHE A 159 20.71 11.96 2.02
CA PHE A 159 19.50 12.12 1.23
C PHE A 159 19.24 10.86 0.41
N GLY A 160 18.03 10.34 0.47
CA GLY A 160 17.61 9.11 -0.20
C GLY A 160 16.39 9.35 -1.07
N PRO A 161 16.53 9.69 -2.36
CA PRO A 161 15.39 9.68 -3.28
C PRO A 161 14.82 8.26 -3.42
N PHE A 162 13.51 8.15 -3.56
CA PHE A 162 12.81 6.88 -3.67
C PHE A 162 11.62 6.93 -4.63
N VAL A 163 11.28 5.74 -5.13
CA VAL A 163 9.98 5.42 -5.74
C VAL A 163 9.33 4.34 -4.90
N GLY A 164 8.01 4.38 -4.77
CA GLY A 164 7.30 3.43 -3.95
C GLY A 164 5.81 3.37 -4.21
N PHE A 165 5.13 2.68 -3.32
CA PHE A 165 3.71 2.44 -3.39
C PHE A 165 3.06 2.69 -2.02
N ASN A 166 1.86 3.26 -2.04
CA ASN A 166 1.03 3.52 -0.88
C ASN A 166 -0.30 2.78 -1.03
N PHE A 167 -0.73 2.13 0.04
CA PHE A 167 -2.07 1.60 0.17
C PHE A 167 -2.75 2.19 1.40
N TRP A 168 -4.01 2.57 1.27
CA TRP A 168 -4.86 2.98 2.38
C TRP A 168 -6.25 2.41 2.15
N GLN A 169 -6.82 1.78 3.16
CA GLN A 169 -8.20 1.32 3.15
C GLN A 169 -8.82 1.66 4.50
N GLU A 170 -9.96 2.31 4.44
CA GLU A 170 -10.81 2.51 5.60
C GLU A 170 -12.19 1.95 5.31
N THR A 171 -12.82 1.47 6.36
CA THR A 171 -14.24 1.12 6.32
C THR A 171 -14.92 2.12 7.24
N ALA A 172 -16.02 2.74 6.83
CA ALA A 172 -16.81 3.64 7.67
C ALA A 172 -18.29 3.21 7.64
N THR A 173 -18.86 2.89 8.80
CA THR A 173 -20.26 2.45 8.89
C THR A 173 -21.07 3.52 9.62
N ALA A 174 -22.00 4.13 8.90
CA ALA A 174 -22.93 5.11 9.41
C ALA A 174 -24.23 4.44 9.88
N PHE A 175 -24.70 4.84 11.05
CA PHE A 175 -25.91 4.36 11.70
C PHE A 175 -26.91 5.51 11.86
N GLY A 176 -28.18 5.18 11.63
CA GLY A 176 -29.28 6.13 11.65
C GLY A 176 -29.22 7.19 10.56
N ALA A 177 -30.24 8.02 10.50
CA ALA A 177 -30.31 9.20 9.66
C ALA A 177 -31.29 10.18 10.30
N ARG A 178 -30.77 11.33 10.73
CA ARG A 178 -31.55 12.45 11.24
C ARG A 178 -31.63 13.54 10.19
N CYS A 179 -32.81 14.08 9.94
CA CYS A 179 -33.00 15.23 9.06
C CYS A 179 -32.55 16.53 9.75
N ASN A 180 -31.69 17.27 9.07
CA ASN A 180 -31.18 18.58 9.47
C ASN A 180 -31.98 19.68 8.77
N ARG A 181 -33.31 19.72 8.97
CA ARG A 181 -34.21 20.60 8.20
C ARG A 181 -33.87 22.09 8.32
N ASP A 182 -33.35 22.52 9.47
CA ASP A 182 -32.98 23.91 9.71
C ASP A 182 -31.84 24.36 8.77
N ASP A 183 -31.10 23.41 8.19
CA ASP A 183 -30.03 23.67 7.24
C ASP A 183 -30.49 23.61 5.76
N VAL A 184 -31.75 23.25 5.46
CA VAL A 184 -32.30 23.08 4.08
C VAL A 184 -33.56 23.88 3.79
N ASP A 185 -33.85 24.92 4.57
CA ASP A 185 -34.99 25.85 4.38
C ASP A 185 -36.31 25.16 3.99
N GLY A 186 -36.58 23.99 4.60
CA GLY A 186 -37.85 23.30 4.48
C GLY A 186 -37.95 22.10 3.52
N ALA A 187 -36.89 21.64 2.87
CA ALA A 187 -36.99 20.60 1.86
C ALA A 187 -36.88 19.13 2.36
N VAL A 188 -37.78 18.30 1.82
CA VAL A 188 -37.89 16.83 1.59
C VAL A 188 -37.33 15.79 2.60
N CYS A 189 -36.56 16.11 3.65
CA CYS A 189 -36.04 15.08 4.58
C CYS A 189 -36.91 14.79 5.84
N GLY A 190 -37.91 15.62 6.15
CA GLY A 190 -38.83 15.46 7.31
C GLY A 190 -38.90 16.69 8.25
N PRO A 191 -39.73 16.69 9.31
CA PRO A 191 -39.74 17.77 10.32
C PRO A 191 -38.39 17.90 11.07
N PRO A 192 -38.09 19.02 11.78
CA PRO A 192 -36.81 19.20 12.45
C PRO A 192 -36.69 18.17 13.57
N GLY A 193 -35.53 17.52 13.66
CA GLY A 193 -35.33 16.41 14.60
C GLY A 193 -35.99 15.09 14.19
N PHE A 194 -36.60 15.01 13.00
CA PHE A 194 -37.11 13.75 12.46
C PHE A 194 -35.96 12.76 12.24
N ILE A 195 -36.13 11.56 12.79
CA ILE A 195 -35.22 10.44 12.62
C ILE A 195 -35.83 9.53 11.56
N ALA A 196 -35.34 9.64 10.32
CA ALA A 196 -35.80 8.81 9.20
C ALA A 196 -35.36 7.35 9.36
N VAL A 197 -34.16 7.14 9.92
CA VAL A 197 -33.61 5.82 10.25
C VAL A 197 -33.10 5.83 11.69
N PRO A 198 -33.54 4.91 12.57
CA PRO A 198 -33.04 4.82 13.94
C PRO A 198 -31.51 4.60 14.00
N PHE A 199 -30.83 5.21 14.98
CA PHE A 199 -29.37 5.08 15.18
C PHE A 199 -28.89 3.70 15.62
N SER A 200 -29.79 2.73 15.81
CA SER A 200 -29.46 1.31 15.97
C SER A 200 -29.37 0.57 14.63
N THR A 201 -29.80 1.20 13.53
CA THR A 201 -29.87 0.60 12.20
C THR A 201 -28.76 1.14 11.32
N LYS A 202 -28.05 0.23 10.66
CA LYS A 202 -27.04 0.57 9.66
C LYS A 202 -27.71 1.27 8.47
N ALA A 203 -27.25 2.48 8.16
CA ALA A 203 -27.75 3.26 7.03
C ALA A 203 -26.84 3.06 5.82
N ILE A 204 -25.57 3.46 5.93
CA ILE A 204 -24.60 3.44 4.83
C ILE A 204 -23.29 2.82 5.35
N GLN A 205 -22.67 1.96 4.54
CA GLN A 205 -21.28 1.55 4.73
C GLN A 205 -20.48 1.96 3.51
N ASN A 206 -19.31 2.53 3.75
CA ASN A 206 -18.37 2.90 2.72
C ASN A 206 -17.03 2.24 2.98
N GLU A 207 -16.39 1.73 1.95
CA GLU A 207 -15.12 1.00 2.01
C GLU A 207 -14.13 1.54 0.96
N PRO A 208 -13.74 2.82 1.06
CA PRO A 208 -12.82 3.38 0.09
C PRO A 208 -11.42 2.79 0.24
N ASN A 209 -10.79 2.56 -0.89
CA ASN A 209 -9.42 2.08 -1.00
C ASN A 209 -8.61 3.02 -1.91
N TRP A 210 -7.45 3.44 -1.45
CA TRP A 210 -6.52 4.27 -2.20
C TRP A 210 -5.24 3.51 -2.46
N ALA A 211 -4.91 3.34 -3.72
CA ALA A 211 -3.64 2.83 -4.19
C ALA A 211 -2.90 3.94 -4.93
N SER A 212 -1.68 4.30 -4.52
CA SER A 212 -0.94 5.37 -5.20
C SER A 212 0.55 5.07 -5.37
N LEU A 213 1.08 5.57 -6.48
CA LEU A 213 2.51 5.63 -6.75
C LEU A 213 3.11 6.76 -5.91
N ARG A 214 4.25 6.52 -5.24
CA ARG A 214 4.97 7.51 -4.45
C ARG A 214 6.28 7.87 -5.15
N LEU A 215 6.54 9.16 -5.32
CA LEU A 215 7.84 9.69 -5.75
C LEU A 215 8.33 10.67 -4.68
N GLY A 216 9.45 10.41 -4.05
CA GLY A 216 9.84 11.16 -2.87
C GLY A 216 11.31 11.13 -2.53
N GLY A 217 11.63 11.66 -1.36
CA GLY A 217 12.95 11.63 -0.78
C GLY A 217 12.92 11.62 0.74
N GLU A 218 13.88 10.92 1.32
CA GLU A 218 14.14 10.83 2.75
C GLU A 218 15.40 11.63 3.09
N LEU A 219 15.34 12.51 4.08
CA LEU A 219 16.50 13.19 4.64
C LEU A 219 16.78 12.64 6.04
N ARG A 220 17.97 12.10 6.25
CA ARG A 220 18.45 11.64 7.55
C ARG A 220 19.60 12.52 8.02
N VAL A 221 19.47 13.08 9.22
CA VAL A 221 20.52 13.89 9.87
C VAL A 221 20.87 13.25 11.21
N LYS A 222 22.09 12.73 11.34
CA LYS A 222 22.63 12.28 12.63
C LYS A 222 23.09 13.51 13.41
N LEU A 223 22.29 13.93 14.40
CA LEU A 223 22.55 15.10 15.23
C LEU A 223 23.59 14.79 16.32
N TRP A 224 23.47 13.61 16.94
CA TRP A 224 24.39 13.08 17.95
C TRP A 224 24.47 11.55 17.83
N ASP A 225 25.29 10.89 18.66
CA ASP A 225 25.48 9.44 18.58
C ASP A 225 24.22 8.61 18.73
N ARG A 226 23.22 9.14 19.46
CA ARG A 226 21.95 8.45 19.74
C ARG A 226 20.72 9.22 19.29
N LEU A 227 20.89 10.34 18.59
CA LEU A 227 19.78 11.14 18.09
C LEU A 227 19.94 11.37 16.59
N SER A 228 18.90 10.99 15.85
CA SER A 228 18.78 11.25 14.43
C SER A 228 17.44 11.94 14.15
N LEU A 229 17.47 12.88 13.22
CA LEU A 229 16.26 13.45 12.61
C LEU A 229 16.03 12.76 11.27
N ILE A 230 14.80 12.34 11.01
CA ILE A 230 14.37 11.75 9.75
C ILE A 230 13.21 12.59 9.24
N ALA A 231 13.30 13.06 8.01
CA ALA A 231 12.24 13.79 7.33
C ALA A 231 11.92 13.10 6.00
N ASP A 232 10.64 12.96 5.68
CA ASP A 232 10.15 12.29 4.49
C ASP A 232 9.16 13.17 3.75
N ALA A 233 9.32 13.25 2.43
CA ALA A 233 8.38 13.92 1.55
C ALA A 233 8.15 13.09 0.30
N ALA A 234 6.89 12.98 -0.14
CA ALA A 234 6.53 12.28 -1.37
C ALA A 234 5.38 13.00 -2.08
N ALA A 235 5.42 12.99 -3.41
CA ALA A 235 4.32 13.30 -4.28
C ALA A 235 3.61 12.02 -4.73
N LEU A 236 2.29 12.09 -4.89
CA LEU A 236 1.44 10.99 -5.36
C LEU A 236 0.87 11.33 -6.74
N PRO A 237 1.66 11.23 -7.83
CA PRO A 237 1.22 11.67 -9.15
C PRO A 237 0.08 10.83 -9.73
N VAL A 238 -0.07 9.60 -9.25
CA VAL A 238 -1.12 8.67 -9.67
C VAL A 238 -1.73 8.06 -8.42
N ALA A 239 -3.04 8.21 -8.28
CA ALA A 239 -3.84 7.56 -7.25
C ALA A 239 -5.08 6.94 -7.90
N TYR A 240 -5.36 5.71 -7.48
CA TYR A 240 -6.58 4.97 -7.83
C TYR A 240 -7.46 4.90 -6.58
N VAL A 241 -8.74 5.17 -6.77
CA VAL A 241 -9.81 5.18 -5.75
C VAL A 241 -10.96 4.32 -6.24
#